data_AF-A0A815J6U1-F1
#
_entry.id   AF-A0A815J6U1-F1
#
_cell.length_a   1.000
_cell.length_b   1.000
_cell.length_c   1.000
_cell.angle_alpha   90.00
_cell.angle_beta   90.00
_cell.angle_gamma   90.00
#
_symmetry.space_group_name_H-M   'P 1'
#
loop_
_entity.id
_entity.type
_entity.pdbx_description
1 polymer ?
#
loop_
_entity_poly.entity_id
_entity_poly.type
_entity_poly.pdbx_seq_one_letter_code
_entity_poly.pdbx_strand_id
1 'polypeptide(L)'
;MTCFATPSTKQLQFVHKDLLRFILVNYPTDAITHMNGTAYDYYSIQEFFEHKPRQEWLSFPLPDEYSANVWLPNKRDKTTFNVVKSPSTLSGLAYVKQIYVMTDQSLSDRHAHIKNTFRQQNIPIESIQWQWKWNHTECNSNKNKKEVFENLNLVDKPAKGHSRYCSLIMKNFDAWVATANRNLPLALYLEDDAIFVPFFKEKFNRFVYTAIRTGALKIDGACATSSLSNTSNEWVDQNPIFFIGSCLNMSDSRFDGRQPMLSTHKGHPTRCAHAYLFTSCSARAVLEQIDINKNELWTPDFYLNNIIPASPTLQSFWLDPPLVYQGNKAKDLDNIPSFKRKTY
;
A
#
# COMPACT_ATOMS: atom_id res chain seq x y z
N MET A 1 -40.59 8.68 45.45
CA MET A 1 -39.13 8.83 45.62
C MET A 1 -38.50 7.47 45.42
N THR A 2 -37.90 7.24 44.25
CA THR A 2 -37.15 6.02 43.94
C THR A 2 -35.74 6.45 43.54
N CYS A 3 -34.78 6.17 44.40
CA CYS A 3 -33.37 6.44 44.13
C CYS A 3 -32.84 5.36 43.19
N PHE A 4 -32.55 5.72 41.94
CA PHE A 4 -31.73 4.89 41.06
C PHE A 4 -30.26 5.14 41.40
N ALA A 5 -29.59 4.11 41.93
CA ALA A 5 -28.15 4.13 42.11
C ALA A 5 -27.47 4.10 40.73
N THR A 6 -26.81 5.20 40.36
CA THR A 6 -25.91 5.24 39.20
C THR A 6 -24.75 4.27 39.44
N PRO A 7 -24.46 3.35 38.50
CA PRO A 7 -23.31 2.46 38.62
C PRO A 7 -22.03 3.29 38.70
N SER A 8 -21.14 2.94 39.63
CA SER A 8 -19.86 3.62 39.73
C SER A 8 -19.06 3.44 38.43
N THR A 9 -18.42 4.51 37.96
CA THR A 9 -17.61 4.57 36.73
C THR A 9 -16.50 3.51 36.69
N LYS A 10 -16.13 2.93 37.85
CA LYS A 10 -15.15 1.85 37.97
C LYS A 10 -15.68 0.47 37.59
N GLN A 11 -16.99 0.20 37.72
CA GLN A 11 -17.57 -1.10 37.30
C GLN A 11 -17.75 -1.20 35.78
N LEU A 12 -18.02 -0.10 35.08
CA LEU A 12 -18.11 -0.06 33.62
C LEU A 12 -16.76 -0.29 32.92
N GLN A 13 -15.65 0.14 33.52
CA GLN A 13 -14.31 -0.11 32.96
C GLN A 13 -13.83 -1.56 33.14
N PHE A 14 -14.26 -2.26 34.19
CA PHE A 14 -13.84 -3.63 34.45
C PHE A 14 -14.54 -4.64 33.55
N VAL A 15 -15.86 -4.46 33.33
CA VAL A 15 -16.63 -5.33 32.41
C VAL A 15 -16.14 -5.18 30.97
N HIS A 16 -15.68 -4.00 30.57
CA HIS A 16 -15.19 -3.78 29.20
C HIS A 16 -13.86 -4.48 28.91
N LYS A 17 -12.93 -4.54 29.88
CA LYS A 17 -11.60 -5.15 29.68
C LYS A 17 -11.64 -6.68 29.66
N ASP A 18 -12.44 -7.29 30.52
CA ASP A 18 -12.53 -8.76 30.59
C ASP A 18 -13.41 -9.34 29.47
N LEU A 19 -14.46 -8.62 29.05
CA LEU A 19 -15.24 -8.97 27.86
C LEU A 19 -14.40 -8.83 26.58
N LEU A 20 -13.55 -7.79 26.48
CA LEU A 20 -12.60 -7.63 25.36
C LEU A 20 -11.50 -8.70 25.33
N ARG A 21 -10.98 -9.12 26.50
CA ARG A 21 -10.04 -10.25 26.57
C ARG A 21 -10.68 -11.57 26.13
N PHE A 22 -11.95 -11.80 26.45
CA PHE A 22 -12.68 -12.99 25.96
C PHE A 22 -12.96 -12.93 24.45
N ILE A 23 -13.22 -11.72 23.92
CA ILE A 23 -13.46 -11.47 22.48
C ILE A 23 -12.18 -11.63 21.65
N LEU A 24 -11.00 -11.31 22.19
CA LEU A 24 -9.73 -11.38 21.46
C LEU A 24 -9.15 -12.80 21.29
N VAL A 25 -9.72 -13.83 21.93
CA VAL A 25 -9.12 -15.18 21.97
C VAL A 25 -9.66 -16.13 20.90
N ASN A 26 -10.76 -15.79 20.19
CA ASN A 26 -11.35 -16.69 19.17
C ASN A 26 -11.84 -15.94 17.91
N TYR A 27 -11.10 -14.95 17.42
CA TYR A 27 -11.38 -14.46 16.06
C TYR A 27 -10.76 -15.42 15.06
N PRO A 28 -11.55 -16.04 14.16
CA PRO A 28 -10.98 -16.79 13.07
C PRO A 28 -10.17 -15.83 12.19
N THR A 29 -9.13 -16.33 11.53
CA THR A 29 -8.18 -15.51 10.75
C THR A 29 -8.83 -14.77 9.58
N ASP A 30 -10.06 -15.09 9.24
CA ASP A 30 -10.91 -14.42 8.25
C ASP A 30 -11.87 -13.38 8.85
N ALA A 31 -11.88 -13.19 10.17
CA ALA A 31 -12.73 -12.21 10.82
C ALA A 31 -12.22 -10.78 10.61
N ILE A 32 -13.14 -9.93 10.15
CA ILE A 32 -12.94 -8.50 9.98
C ILE A 32 -13.77 -7.80 11.05
N THR A 33 -13.13 -6.96 11.86
CA THR A 33 -13.79 -6.13 12.87
C THR A 33 -13.63 -4.67 12.50
N HIS A 34 -14.66 -3.88 12.78
CA HIS A 34 -14.71 -2.48 12.41
C HIS A 34 -14.70 -1.58 13.64
N MET A 35 -13.88 -0.54 13.63
CA MET A 35 -13.89 0.52 14.64
C MET A 35 -13.75 1.89 13.96
N ASN A 36 -14.63 2.84 14.31
CA ASN A 36 -14.65 4.20 13.76
C ASN A 36 -14.70 4.29 12.22
N GLY A 37 -15.41 3.36 11.57
CA GLY A 37 -15.62 3.37 10.11
C GLY A 37 -14.44 2.82 9.29
N THR A 38 -13.56 2.04 9.92
CA THR A 38 -12.39 1.43 9.29
C THR A 38 -12.44 -0.09 9.55
N ALA A 39 -12.14 -0.90 8.54
CA ALA A 39 -12.16 -2.36 8.60
C ALA A 39 -10.77 -2.91 8.97
N TYR A 40 -10.73 -3.88 9.86
CA TYR A 40 -9.48 -4.42 10.38
C TYR A 40 -9.52 -5.93 10.44
N ASP A 41 -8.46 -6.56 9.94
CA ASP A 41 -8.31 -8.00 10.07
C ASP A 41 -7.79 -8.40 11.45
N TYR A 42 -7.70 -9.72 11.67
CA TYR A 42 -7.19 -10.33 12.89
C TYR A 42 -5.91 -9.67 13.43
N TYR A 43 -4.96 -9.28 12.56
CA TYR A 43 -3.67 -8.71 12.99
C TYR A 43 -3.82 -7.29 13.55
N SER A 44 -4.70 -6.50 12.95
CA SER A 44 -4.95 -5.12 13.33
C SER A 44 -5.91 -4.98 14.52
N ILE A 45 -6.79 -5.96 14.74
CA ILE A 45 -7.78 -5.95 15.83
C ILE A 45 -7.12 -5.93 17.20
N GLN A 46 -6.01 -6.64 17.36
CA GLN A 46 -5.31 -6.75 18.64
C GLN A 46 -4.63 -5.43 19.07
N GLU A 47 -4.63 -4.41 18.20
CA GLU A 47 -3.96 -3.12 18.42
C GLU A 47 -4.88 -1.95 18.73
N PHE A 48 -6.22 -2.09 18.66
CA PHE A 48 -7.14 -0.96 18.84
C PHE A 48 -7.07 -0.27 20.20
N PHE A 49 -6.74 -1.04 21.22
CA PHE A 49 -6.70 -0.58 22.60
C PHE A 49 -5.28 -0.42 23.11
N GLU A 50 -4.31 -0.55 22.20
CA GLU A 50 -2.92 -0.34 22.51
C GLU A 50 -2.55 1.14 22.35
N HIS A 51 -1.48 1.55 23.01
CA HIS A 51 -0.92 2.89 22.86
C HIS A 51 0.30 2.91 21.91
N LYS A 52 0.69 1.75 21.40
CA LYS A 52 1.85 1.53 20.54
C LYS A 52 1.61 0.30 19.64
N PRO A 53 2.34 0.16 18.52
CA PRO A 53 2.33 -1.08 17.75
C PRO A 53 2.74 -2.27 18.62
N ARG A 54 2.31 -3.46 18.23
CA ARG A 54 2.74 -4.66 18.95
C ARG A 54 4.24 -4.91 18.82
N GLN A 55 4.76 -5.73 19.74
CA GLN A 55 6.18 -6.06 19.84
C GLN A 55 6.76 -6.67 18.57
N GLU A 56 5.96 -7.39 17.80
CA GLU A 56 6.36 -8.02 16.54
C GLU A 56 6.85 -6.97 15.52
N TRP A 57 6.23 -5.78 15.48
CA TRP A 57 6.66 -4.67 14.62
C TRP A 57 7.98 -4.05 15.07
N LEU A 58 8.41 -4.24 16.31
CA LEU A 58 9.69 -3.72 16.82
C LEU A 58 10.89 -4.54 16.31
N SER A 59 10.64 -5.70 15.67
CA SER A 59 11.67 -6.42 14.90
C SER A 59 12.11 -5.63 13.65
N PHE A 60 11.34 -4.61 13.25
CA PHE A 60 11.67 -3.64 12.21
C PHE A 60 12.02 -2.31 12.92
N PRO A 61 13.26 -2.15 13.42
CA PRO A 61 13.60 -1.00 14.24
C PRO A 61 13.72 0.28 13.42
N LEU A 62 13.31 1.39 14.03
CA LEU A 62 13.61 2.74 13.55
C LEU A 62 15.12 3.04 13.63
N PRO A 63 15.63 4.08 12.96
CA PRO A 63 17.08 4.37 12.93
C PRO A 63 17.70 4.63 14.30
N ASP A 64 16.92 5.16 15.24
CA ASP A 64 17.28 5.48 16.62
C ASP A 64 17.03 4.32 17.60
N GLU A 65 16.46 3.22 17.13
CA GLU A 65 16.22 2.02 17.94
C GLU A 65 17.30 0.98 17.67
N TYR A 66 18.17 0.75 18.65
CA TYR A 66 19.14 -0.33 18.58
C TYR A 66 18.48 -1.65 18.98
N SER A 67 18.31 -2.58 18.04
CA SER A 67 17.72 -3.90 18.30
C SER A 67 18.69 -5.01 17.91
N ALA A 68 18.95 -5.94 18.84
CA ALA A 68 19.72 -7.16 18.56
C ALA A 68 18.97 -8.16 17.64
N ASN A 69 17.65 -7.96 17.46
CA ASN A 69 16.76 -8.88 16.76
C ASN A 69 16.14 -8.22 15.52
N VAL A 70 16.98 -7.68 14.64
CA VAL A 70 16.52 -7.13 13.36
C VAL A 70 16.04 -8.28 12.47
N TRP A 71 14.84 -8.16 11.91
CA TRP A 71 14.37 -9.07 10.88
C TRP A 71 15.24 -8.97 9.61
N LEU A 72 15.60 -10.12 9.03
CA LEU A 72 16.37 -10.24 7.80
C LEU A 72 15.73 -11.29 6.88
N PRO A 73 15.71 -11.07 5.55
CA PRO A 73 15.08 -11.97 4.58
C PRO A 73 15.72 -13.36 4.52
N ASN A 74 17.02 -13.45 4.79
CA ASN A 74 17.74 -14.71 4.95
C ASN A 74 18.84 -14.53 6.01
N LYS A 75 18.80 -15.30 7.11
CA LYS A 75 19.80 -15.18 8.20
C LYS A 75 21.24 -15.46 7.75
N ARG A 76 21.43 -16.08 6.58
CA ARG A 76 22.76 -16.41 6.03
C ARG A 76 23.41 -15.24 5.28
N ASP A 77 22.62 -14.34 4.69
CA ASP A 77 23.11 -13.20 3.92
C ASP A 77 23.10 -11.95 4.81
N LYS A 78 24.16 -11.80 5.60
CA LYS A 78 24.29 -10.81 6.68
C LYS A 78 24.60 -9.38 6.20
N THR A 79 24.42 -9.05 4.92
CA THR A 79 24.74 -7.69 4.45
C THR A 79 23.65 -6.73 4.88
N THR A 80 23.87 -6.06 6.01
CA THR A 80 23.06 -4.93 6.45
C THR A 80 23.68 -3.64 5.95
N PHE A 81 22.86 -2.76 5.38
CA PHE A 81 23.26 -1.44 4.95
C PHE A 81 23.07 -0.42 6.07
N ASN A 82 23.95 0.58 6.11
CA ASN A 82 23.80 1.71 7.04
C ASN A 82 22.55 2.51 6.68
N VAL A 83 21.65 2.66 7.64
CA VAL A 83 20.42 3.43 7.47
C VAL A 83 20.66 4.85 7.99
N VAL A 84 20.53 5.83 7.10
CA VAL A 84 20.48 7.24 7.50
C VAL A 84 19.04 7.59 7.85
N LYS A 85 18.83 8.45 8.86
CA LYS A 85 17.49 8.94 9.18
C LYS A 85 16.93 9.74 8.00
N SER A 86 15.67 9.51 7.67
CA SER A 86 15.02 10.20 6.56
C SER A 86 15.04 11.72 6.80
N PRO A 87 15.33 12.55 5.78
CA PRO A 87 15.14 13.98 5.89
C PRO A 87 13.67 14.28 6.16
N SER A 88 13.38 15.42 6.79
CA SER A 88 11.99 15.84 7.00
C SER A 88 11.24 15.89 5.65
N THR A 89 10.13 15.17 5.56
CA THR A 89 9.22 15.15 4.41
C THR A 89 7.92 15.85 4.76
N LEU A 90 7.24 16.43 3.76
CA LEU A 90 5.93 17.06 3.96
C LEU A 90 4.89 16.05 4.48
N SER A 91 4.97 14.79 4.04
CA SER A 91 4.06 13.72 4.48
C SER A 91 4.31 13.27 5.93
N GLY A 92 5.50 13.53 6.47
CA GLY A 92 5.96 12.91 7.73
C GLY A 92 6.18 11.39 7.64
N LEU A 93 6.04 10.79 6.45
CA LEU A 93 6.38 9.41 6.14
C LEU A 93 7.82 9.34 5.62
N ALA A 94 8.58 8.33 6.04
CA ALA A 94 9.98 8.16 5.71
C ALA A 94 10.19 8.14 4.19
N TYR A 95 10.94 9.12 3.69
CA TYR A 95 11.33 9.32 2.28
C TYR A 95 10.19 9.56 1.28
N VAL A 96 8.92 9.43 1.68
CA VAL A 96 7.77 9.69 0.80
C VAL A 96 7.65 11.19 0.55
N LYS A 97 7.98 11.61 -0.67
CA LYS A 97 7.88 13.02 -1.09
C LYS A 97 6.48 13.37 -1.60
N GLN A 98 5.77 12.41 -2.18
CA GLN A 98 4.44 12.61 -2.74
C GLN A 98 3.55 11.42 -2.43
N ILE A 99 2.30 11.69 -2.05
CA ILE A 99 1.24 10.71 -1.96
C ILE A 99 0.28 10.98 -3.12
N TYR A 100 0.05 9.99 -3.98
CA TYR A 100 -0.91 10.05 -5.07
C TYR A 100 -2.16 9.26 -4.68
N VAL A 101 -3.34 9.86 -4.87
CA VAL A 101 -4.62 9.18 -4.63
C VAL A 101 -5.41 9.08 -5.92
N MET A 102 -5.62 7.86 -6.40
CA MET A 102 -6.36 7.51 -7.61
C MET A 102 -7.84 7.47 -7.28
N THR A 103 -8.59 8.48 -7.74
CA THR A 103 -10.01 8.60 -7.39
C THR A 103 -10.84 9.29 -8.45
N ASP A 104 -12.15 9.11 -8.40
CA ASP A 104 -13.10 9.97 -9.10
C ASP A 104 -13.53 11.16 -8.23
N GLN A 105 -13.66 12.35 -8.83
CA GLN A 105 -14.04 13.57 -8.12
C GLN A 105 -15.42 13.45 -7.43
N SER A 106 -16.31 12.60 -7.96
CA SER A 106 -17.65 12.37 -7.40
C SER A 106 -17.69 11.54 -6.12
N LEU A 107 -16.57 10.92 -5.71
CA LEU A 107 -16.49 10.07 -4.52
C LEU A 107 -16.10 10.84 -3.25
N SER A 108 -16.81 11.93 -2.97
CA SER A 108 -16.51 12.86 -1.87
C SER A 108 -16.39 12.19 -0.50
N ASP A 109 -17.25 11.20 -0.19
CA ASP A 109 -17.20 10.44 1.06
C ASP A 109 -15.90 9.63 1.20
N ARG A 110 -15.39 9.04 0.11
CA ARG A 110 -14.10 8.32 0.11
C ARG A 110 -12.94 9.28 0.35
N HIS A 111 -12.99 10.46 -0.26
CA HIS A 111 -11.97 11.49 -0.02
C HIS A 111 -11.99 11.98 1.43
N ALA A 112 -13.18 12.15 2.01
CA ALA A 112 -13.35 12.53 3.40
C ALA A 112 -12.79 11.45 4.35
N HIS A 113 -13.02 10.17 4.05
CA HIS A 113 -12.45 9.05 4.79
C HIS A 113 -10.91 9.12 4.80
N ILE A 114 -10.27 9.18 3.62
CA ILE A 114 -8.80 9.26 3.51
C ILE A 114 -8.25 10.47 4.27
N LYS A 115 -8.86 11.66 4.10
CA LYS A 115 -8.44 12.88 4.82
C LYS A 115 -8.55 12.73 6.34
N ASN A 116 -9.63 12.12 6.82
CA ASN A 116 -9.83 11.90 8.25
C ASN A 116 -8.78 10.94 8.81
N THR A 117 -8.53 9.82 8.11
CA THR A 117 -7.52 8.85 8.51
C THR A 117 -6.12 9.47 8.54
N PHE A 118 -5.78 10.30 7.55
CA PHE A 118 -4.49 11.00 7.52
C PHE A 118 -4.32 11.96 8.71
N ARG A 119 -5.37 12.73 9.04
CA ARG A 119 -5.35 13.60 10.23
C ARG A 119 -5.14 12.80 11.51
N GLN A 120 -5.85 11.68 11.68
CA GLN A 120 -5.70 10.80 12.85
C GLN A 120 -4.29 10.23 12.98
N GLN A 121 -3.61 9.98 11.85
CA GLN A 121 -2.23 9.47 11.80
C GLN A 121 -1.17 10.60 11.80
N ASN A 122 -1.57 11.87 11.96
CA ASN A 122 -0.68 13.03 11.85
C ASN A 122 0.11 13.06 10.52
N ILE A 123 -0.56 12.76 9.42
CA ILE A 123 -0.06 12.87 8.05
C ILE A 123 -0.71 14.13 7.43
N PRO A 124 0.07 15.16 7.06
CA PRO A 124 -0.47 16.38 6.48
C PRO A 124 -1.24 16.12 5.18
N ILE A 125 -2.46 16.65 5.07
CA ILE A 125 -3.33 16.43 3.90
C ILE A 125 -2.80 17.13 2.65
N GLU A 126 -1.94 18.13 2.82
CA GLU A 126 -1.24 18.88 1.78
C GLU A 126 -0.22 18.01 1.04
N SER A 127 0.16 16.86 1.62
CA SER A 127 1.02 15.87 0.96
C SER A 127 0.28 15.01 -0.07
N ILE A 128 -1.05 15.13 -0.17
CA ILE A 128 -1.88 14.37 -1.11
C ILE A 128 -2.02 15.11 -2.45
N GLN A 129 -1.71 14.41 -3.54
CA GLN A 129 -2.02 14.83 -4.90
C GLN A 129 -3.11 13.91 -5.47
N TRP A 130 -4.33 14.46 -5.51
CA TRP A 130 -5.49 13.77 -6.08
C TRP A 130 -5.38 13.65 -7.60
N GLN A 131 -5.53 12.43 -8.13
CA GLN A 131 -5.52 12.15 -9.56
C GLN A 131 -6.94 12.21 -10.13
N TRP A 132 -7.42 13.41 -10.43
CA TRP A 132 -8.78 13.63 -10.95
C TRP A 132 -8.88 13.76 -12.48
N LYS A 133 -7.74 13.87 -13.19
CA LYS A 133 -7.72 14.16 -14.64
C LYS A 133 -8.56 13.18 -15.47
N TRP A 134 -8.63 11.92 -15.06
CA TRP A 134 -9.31 10.87 -15.82
C TRP A 134 -10.57 10.40 -15.12
N ASN A 135 -11.74 10.65 -15.69
CA ASN A 135 -12.95 9.91 -15.32
C ASN A 135 -13.32 8.86 -16.39
N HIS A 136 -14.32 8.03 -16.11
CA HIS A 136 -14.78 6.98 -17.02
C HIS A 136 -15.16 7.54 -18.40
N THR A 137 -15.85 8.67 -18.45
CA THR A 137 -16.32 9.30 -19.69
C THR A 137 -15.15 9.87 -20.50
N GLU A 138 -14.24 10.59 -19.84
CA GLU A 138 -13.09 11.21 -20.49
C GLU A 138 -12.13 10.19 -21.09
N CYS A 139 -11.81 9.14 -20.33
CA CYS A 139 -10.85 8.12 -20.76
C CYS A 139 -11.35 7.34 -21.98
N ASN A 140 -12.66 7.08 -22.04
CA ASN A 140 -13.29 6.34 -23.15
C ASN A 140 -13.76 7.24 -24.30
N SER A 141 -13.50 8.55 -24.24
CA SER A 141 -13.92 9.48 -25.29
C SER A 141 -13.09 9.31 -26.58
N ASN A 142 -13.71 9.49 -27.74
CA ASN A 142 -13.00 9.47 -29.03
C ASN A 142 -11.88 10.53 -29.09
N LYS A 143 -12.04 11.65 -28.38
CA LYS A 143 -11.05 12.73 -28.30
C LYS A 143 -9.74 12.25 -27.65
N ASN A 144 -9.83 11.49 -26.56
CA ASN A 144 -8.65 11.06 -25.79
C ASN A 144 -8.16 9.67 -26.19
N LYS A 145 -8.88 8.95 -27.06
CA LYS A 145 -8.54 7.59 -27.48
C LYS A 145 -7.09 7.49 -27.98
N LYS A 146 -6.63 8.45 -28.77
CA LYS A 146 -5.24 8.44 -29.28
C LYS A 146 -4.22 8.51 -28.13
N GLU A 147 -4.37 9.47 -27.22
CA GLU A 147 -3.50 9.63 -26.04
C GLU A 147 -3.48 8.36 -25.18
N VAL A 148 -4.64 7.77 -24.89
CA VAL A 148 -4.73 6.55 -24.08
C VAL A 148 -4.02 5.37 -24.76
N PHE A 149 -4.24 5.18 -26.07
CA PHE A 149 -3.63 4.09 -26.81
C PHE A 149 -2.11 4.25 -26.93
N GLU A 150 -1.63 5.48 -27.16
CA GLU A 150 -0.20 5.78 -27.23
C GLU A 150 0.46 5.62 -25.86
N ASN A 151 -0.09 6.22 -24.81
CA ASN A 151 0.48 6.19 -23.46
C ASN A 151 0.55 4.77 -22.87
N LEU A 152 -0.46 3.94 -23.11
CA LEU A 152 -0.50 2.57 -22.56
C LEU A 152 -0.01 1.52 -23.56
N ASN A 153 0.43 1.95 -24.75
CA ASN A 153 0.84 1.09 -25.86
C ASN A 153 -0.16 -0.06 -26.14
N LEU A 154 -1.45 0.28 -26.25
CA LEU A 154 -2.52 -0.71 -26.31
C LEU A 154 -2.55 -1.48 -27.64
N VAL A 155 -3.06 -2.70 -27.59
CA VAL A 155 -3.49 -3.45 -28.80
C VAL A 155 -4.73 -2.80 -29.44
N ASP A 156 -4.81 -2.81 -30.78
CA ASP A 156 -5.86 -2.10 -31.55
C ASP A 156 -7.30 -2.55 -31.22
N LYS A 157 -7.46 -3.76 -30.70
CA LYS A 157 -8.75 -4.36 -30.33
C LYS A 157 -8.74 -4.74 -28.85
N PRO A 158 -8.99 -3.80 -27.91
CA PRO A 158 -9.12 -4.17 -26.51
C PRO A 158 -10.27 -5.16 -26.33
N ALA A 159 -10.11 -6.13 -25.44
CA ALA A 159 -11.17 -7.07 -25.12
C ALA A 159 -12.44 -6.33 -24.63
N LYS A 160 -13.61 -6.85 -25.03
CA LYS A 160 -14.91 -6.24 -24.69
C LYS A 160 -15.08 -6.20 -23.17
N GLY A 161 -15.48 -5.04 -22.64
CA GLY A 161 -15.80 -4.87 -21.20
C GLY A 161 -14.72 -4.17 -20.37
N HIS A 162 -13.57 -3.82 -20.95
CA HIS A 162 -12.45 -3.21 -20.21
C HIS A 162 -12.51 -1.67 -20.10
N SER A 163 -13.55 -1.03 -20.66
CA SER A 163 -13.70 0.44 -20.64
C SER A 163 -13.72 1.02 -19.22
N ARG A 164 -14.15 0.22 -18.24
CA ARG A 164 -14.25 0.65 -16.85
C ARG A 164 -12.88 0.86 -16.19
N TYR A 165 -11.86 0.12 -16.62
CA TYR A 165 -10.51 0.18 -16.05
C TYR A 165 -9.67 1.34 -16.58
N CYS A 166 -10.04 1.88 -17.76
CA CYS A 166 -9.32 2.95 -18.45
C CYS A 166 -8.96 4.10 -17.51
N SER A 167 -9.95 4.64 -16.80
CA SER A 167 -9.72 5.82 -15.96
C SER A 167 -8.76 5.54 -14.81
N LEU A 168 -8.80 4.33 -14.23
CA LEU A 168 -7.95 3.96 -13.11
C LEU A 168 -6.51 3.74 -13.56
N ILE A 169 -6.28 3.00 -14.65
CA ILE A 169 -4.92 2.77 -15.16
C ILE A 169 -4.29 4.06 -15.66
N MET A 170 -5.04 4.97 -16.30
CA MET A 170 -4.51 6.26 -16.74
C MET A 170 -4.14 7.18 -15.58
N LYS A 171 -4.87 7.15 -14.45
CA LYS A 171 -4.45 7.86 -13.22
C LYS A 171 -3.13 7.32 -12.67
N ASN A 172 -2.95 6.01 -12.70
CA ASN A 172 -1.70 5.38 -12.29
C ASN A 172 -0.56 5.77 -13.23
N PHE A 173 -0.80 5.71 -14.56
CA PHE A 173 0.16 6.12 -15.57
C PHE A 173 0.66 7.56 -15.37
N ASP A 174 -0.25 8.53 -15.21
CA ASP A 174 0.12 9.93 -14.97
C ASP A 174 0.95 10.10 -13.69
N ALA A 175 0.62 9.34 -12.63
CA ALA A 175 1.37 9.35 -11.39
C ALA A 175 2.77 8.70 -11.55
N TRP A 176 2.90 7.65 -12.36
CA TRP A 176 4.19 7.03 -12.70
C TRP A 176 5.07 8.01 -13.48
N VAL A 177 4.51 8.65 -14.52
CA VAL A 177 5.21 9.69 -15.30
C VAL A 177 5.66 10.84 -14.40
N ALA A 178 4.79 11.34 -13.52
CA ALA A 178 5.14 12.40 -12.58
C ALA A 178 6.26 11.98 -11.62
N THR A 179 6.24 10.73 -11.13
CA THR A 179 7.28 10.19 -10.23
C THR A 179 8.63 10.03 -10.93
N ALA A 180 8.62 9.52 -12.16
CA ALA A 180 9.81 9.37 -12.99
C ALA A 180 10.44 10.73 -13.33
N ASN A 181 9.63 11.70 -13.76
CA ASN A 181 10.09 13.02 -14.20
C ASN A 181 10.58 13.89 -13.05
N ARG A 182 9.98 13.77 -11.86
CA ARG A 182 10.37 14.54 -10.66
C ARG A 182 11.50 13.89 -9.87
N ASN A 183 12.03 12.75 -10.31
CA ASN A 183 13.07 11.99 -9.60
C ASN A 183 12.73 11.76 -8.13
N LEU A 184 11.48 11.38 -7.85
CA LEU A 184 11.05 11.20 -6.46
C LEU A 184 11.77 9.98 -5.84
N PRO A 185 12.37 10.13 -4.65
CA PRO A 185 13.03 9.01 -3.96
C PRO A 185 12.04 7.91 -3.60
N LEU A 186 10.83 8.31 -3.16
CA LEU A 186 9.73 7.41 -2.87
C LEU A 186 8.41 8.16 -3.03
N ALA A 187 7.44 7.50 -3.66
CA ALA A 187 6.06 7.96 -3.79
C ALA A 187 5.11 6.86 -3.32
N LEU A 188 4.04 7.27 -2.60
CA LEU A 188 2.98 6.39 -2.14
C LEU A 188 1.76 6.53 -3.05
N TYR A 189 1.25 5.40 -3.51
CA TYR A 189 0.12 5.29 -4.41
C TYR A 189 -1.03 4.67 -3.62
N LEU A 190 -2.21 5.27 -3.71
CA LEU A 190 -3.41 4.82 -3.00
C LEU A 190 -4.61 4.87 -3.94
N GLU A 191 -5.41 3.82 -3.95
CA GLU A 191 -6.77 3.91 -4.45
C GLU A 191 -7.69 4.59 -3.43
N ASP A 192 -8.86 5.02 -3.89
CA ASP A 192 -9.79 5.80 -3.08
C ASP A 192 -10.55 5.01 -2.02
N ASP A 193 -10.50 3.69 -2.05
CA ASP A 193 -11.07 2.82 -1.03
C ASP A 193 -10.01 2.26 -0.07
N ALA A 194 -8.83 2.90 0.02
CA ALA A 194 -7.78 2.54 0.96
C ALA A 194 -8.24 2.68 2.43
N ILE A 195 -8.11 1.59 3.18
CA ILE A 195 -8.37 1.46 4.62
C ILE A 195 -7.04 1.22 5.35
N PHE A 196 -6.68 2.07 6.31
CA PHE A 196 -5.37 2.02 6.97
C PHE A 196 -5.43 1.31 8.32
N VAL A 197 -4.38 0.53 8.63
CA VAL A 197 -4.22 -0.14 9.93
C VAL A 197 -3.96 0.84 11.09
N PRO A 198 -4.18 0.43 12.35
CA PRO A 198 -3.68 1.19 13.50
C PRO A 198 -2.18 1.39 13.43
N PHE A 199 -1.71 2.54 13.91
CA PHE A 199 -0.30 2.94 13.87
C PHE A 199 0.34 2.90 12.47
N PHE A 200 -0.45 3.10 11.40
CA PHE A 200 0.00 3.07 10.01
C PHE A 200 1.31 3.84 9.81
N LYS A 201 1.38 5.10 10.27
CA LYS A 201 2.55 5.96 10.08
C LYS A 201 3.82 5.35 10.69
N GLU A 202 3.73 4.80 11.90
CA GLU A 202 4.88 4.20 12.57
C GLU A 202 5.31 2.92 11.87
N LYS A 203 4.38 2.00 11.61
CA LYS A 203 4.67 0.73 10.93
C LYS A 203 5.22 0.94 9.53
N PHE A 204 4.69 1.91 8.80
CA PHE A 204 5.19 2.32 7.49
C PHE A 204 6.65 2.74 7.57
N ASN A 205 6.99 3.64 8.51
CA ASN A 205 8.36 4.13 8.67
C ASN A 205 9.32 2.99 9.03
N ARG A 206 8.92 2.12 9.98
CA ARG A 206 9.67 0.90 10.35
C ARG A 206 9.96 0.03 9.13
N PHE A 207 8.93 -0.24 8.33
CA PHE A 207 9.06 -0.99 7.08
C PHE A 207 10.04 -0.32 6.10
N VAL A 208 9.92 0.98 5.83
CA VAL A 208 10.82 1.68 4.88
C VAL A 208 12.27 1.60 5.34
N TYR A 209 12.55 1.84 6.62
CA TYR A 209 13.91 1.73 7.14
C TYR A 209 14.46 0.30 7.10
N THR A 210 13.62 -0.70 7.34
CA THR A 210 14.00 -2.12 7.17
C THR A 210 14.26 -2.45 5.70
N ALA A 211 13.47 -1.94 4.77
CA ALA A 211 13.69 -2.13 3.33
C ALA A 211 15.04 -1.54 2.89
N ILE A 212 15.42 -0.36 3.41
CA ILE A 212 16.75 0.22 3.17
C ILE A 212 17.85 -0.63 3.80
N ARG A 213 17.69 -1.00 5.07
CA ARG A 213 18.68 -1.78 5.83
C ARG A 213 19.00 -3.13 5.18
N THR A 214 17.99 -3.76 4.59
CA THR A 214 18.12 -5.07 3.94
C THR A 214 18.56 -4.95 2.48
N GLY A 215 18.58 -3.74 1.92
CA GLY A 215 18.95 -3.48 0.53
C GLY A 215 17.79 -3.55 -0.46
N ALA A 216 16.58 -3.92 -0.02
CA ALA A 216 15.38 -3.94 -0.85
C ALA A 216 15.03 -2.56 -1.42
N LEU A 217 15.41 -1.48 -0.72
CA LEU A 217 15.14 -0.12 -1.13
C LEU A 217 16.41 0.72 -1.18
N LYS A 218 16.74 1.20 -2.39
CA LYS A 218 17.79 2.20 -2.65
C LYS A 218 17.15 3.58 -2.80
N ILE A 219 17.60 4.55 -2.03
CA ILE A 219 17.07 5.94 -2.00
C ILE A 219 18.01 6.95 -2.68
N ASP A 220 19.25 6.54 -2.96
CA ASP A 220 20.28 7.39 -3.59
C ASP A 220 19.98 7.73 -5.07
N GLY A 221 18.91 7.15 -5.65
CA GLY A 221 18.48 7.41 -7.01
C GLY A 221 19.26 6.64 -8.07
N ALA A 222 20.20 5.78 -7.68
CA ALA A 222 20.89 4.89 -8.60
C ALA A 222 19.94 3.77 -9.03
N CYS A 223 19.47 3.84 -10.28
CA CYS A 223 18.60 2.80 -10.83
C CYS A 223 19.38 1.51 -11.09
N ALA A 224 18.76 0.36 -10.81
CA ALA A 224 19.31 -0.91 -11.23
C ALA A 224 19.38 -0.94 -12.76
N THR A 225 20.55 -1.28 -13.28
CA THR A 225 20.77 -1.53 -14.71
C THR A 225 20.72 -3.03 -14.94
N SER A 226 20.31 -3.45 -16.15
CA SER A 226 20.30 -4.86 -16.54
C SER A 226 21.73 -5.36 -16.76
N SER A 227 22.57 -5.40 -15.72
CA SER A 227 23.81 -6.16 -15.82
C SER A 227 23.44 -7.63 -15.88
N LEU A 228 23.85 -8.31 -16.95
CA LEU A 228 23.72 -9.75 -17.21
C LEU A 228 24.34 -10.66 -16.12
N SER A 229 24.72 -10.12 -14.95
CA SER A 229 25.23 -10.96 -13.87
C SER A 229 24.07 -11.78 -13.30
N ASN A 230 24.18 -13.09 -13.47
CA ASN A 230 23.39 -14.15 -12.82
C ASN A 230 23.50 -14.13 -11.28
N THR A 231 23.75 -12.98 -10.67
CA THR A 231 23.82 -12.82 -9.23
C THR A 231 22.41 -12.92 -8.68
N SER A 232 22.18 -14.03 -7.98
CA SER A 232 20.93 -14.51 -7.37
C SER A 232 20.33 -13.61 -6.27
N ASN A 233 20.70 -12.33 -6.20
CA ASN A 233 20.24 -11.45 -5.14
C ASN A 233 19.12 -10.53 -5.64
N GLU A 234 17.92 -11.10 -5.78
CA GLU A 234 16.66 -10.40 -6.08
C GLU A 234 16.38 -9.23 -5.12
N TRP A 235 17.09 -9.16 -4.00
CA TRP A 235 16.89 -8.16 -2.97
C TRP A 235 17.60 -6.84 -3.25
N VAL A 236 18.83 -6.87 -3.76
CA VAL A 236 19.70 -5.68 -3.78
C VAL A 236 19.72 -5.01 -5.16
N ASP A 237 19.85 -5.78 -6.23
CA ASP A 237 20.12 -5.24 -7.57
C ASP A 237 18.87 -5.16 -8.43
N GLN A 238 17.83 -4.55 -7.88
CA GLN A 238 16.52 -4.40 -8.51
C GLN A 238 15.93 -3.01 -8.24
N ASN A 239 14.99 -2.60 -9.09
CA ASN A 239 14.12 -1.44 -8.93
C ASN A 239 12.84 -1.90 -8.20
N PRO A 240 12.67 -1.58 -6.91
CA PRO A 240 11.65 -2.22 -6.09
C PRO A 240 10.27 -1.61 -6.30
N ILE A 241 9.25 -2.44 -6.24
CA ILE A 241 7.85 -2.05 -6.05
C ILE A 241 7.36 -2.72 -4.78
N PHE A 242 6.93 -1.93 -3.80
CA PHE A 242 6.41 -2.47 -2.54
C PHE A 242 4.90 -2.44 -2.52
N PHE A 243 4.26 -3.60 -2.48
CA PHE A 243 2.83 -3.73 -2.26
C PHE A 243 2.58 -3.78 -0.76
N ILE A 244 2.18 -2.63 -0.22
CA ILE A 244 1.78 -2.48 1.18
C ILE A 244 0.27 -2.65 1.37
N GLY A 245 -0.47 -2.70 0.26
CA GLY A 245 -1.89 -3.01 0.19
C GLY A 245 -2.13 -4.50 -0.04
N SER A 246 -3.30 -4.97 0.41
CA SER A 246 -3.82 -6.28 0.03
C SER A 246 -5.34 -6.25 -0.08
N CYS A 247 -5.89 -7.10 -0.94
CA CYS A 247 -7.29 -7.46 -0.80
C CYS A 247 -7.50 -8.29 0.47
N LEU A 248 -8.69 -8.21 1.05
CA LEU A 248 -9.03 -8.94 2.26
C LEU A 248 -8.73 -10.45 2.10
N ASN A 249 -8.15 -11.04 3.14
CA ASN A 249 -7.78 -12.46 3.24
C ASN A 249 -6.71 -12.94 2.24
N MET A 250 -5.87 -12.04 1.71
CA MET A 250 -4.71 -12.42 0.90
C MET A 250 -3.39 -12.17 1.62
N SER A 251 -2.65 -13.24 1.90
CA SER A 251 -1.30 -13.23 2.50
C SER A 251 -0.32 -14.07 1.69
N ASP A 252 0.98 -13.82 1.83
CA ASP A 252 2.02 -14.76 1.38
C ASP A 252 1.84 -16.11 2.12
N SER A 253 2.02 -17.24 1.41
CA SER A 253 1.91 -18.58 2.01
C SER A 253 3.00 -18.86 3.04
N ARG A 254 4.10 -18.10 3.02
CA ARG A 254 5.18 -18.12 4.01
C ARG A 254 4.86 -17.31 5.26
N PHE A 255 3.84 -16.45 5.22
CA PHE A 255 3.47 -15.63 6.37
C PHE A 255 2.75 -16.48 7.43
N ASP A 256 3.39 -16.67 8.57
CA ASP A 256 2.87 -17.47 9.69
C ASP A 256 2.06 -16.64 10.71
N GLY A 257 1.88 -15.34 10.45
CA GLY A 257 1.15 -14.42 11.30
C GLY A 257 1.88 -13.97 12.56
N ARG A 258 3.10 -14.46 12.84
CA ARG A 258 3.81 -14.17 14.09
C ARG A 258 4.75 -12.99 14.00
N GLN A 259 5.28 -12.66 12.83
CA GLN A 259 6.18 -11.53 12.65
C GLN A 259 5.94 -10.88 11.30
N PRO A 260 5.94 -9.53 11.22
CA PRO A 260 5.98 -8.85 9.96
C PRO A 260 7.14 -9.35 9.11
N MET A 261 6.90 -9.51 7.81
CA MET A 261 7.92 -9.90 6.85
C MET A 261 7.76 -9.13 5.55
N LEU A 262 8.90 -8.93 4.91
CA LEU A 262 8.97 -8.49 3.52
C LEU A 262 9.31 -9.71 2.67
N SER A 263 8.67 -9.88 1.52
CA SER A 263 8.89 -11.07 0.69
C SER A 263 8.92 -10.74 -0.80
N THR A 264 9.75 -11.44 -1.59
CA THR A 264 9.86 -11.22 -3.04
C THR A 264 8.82 -12.02 -3.82
N HIS A 265 8.26 -11.39 -4.87
CA HIS A 265 7.19 -11.96 -5.71
C HIS A 265 7.37 -11.61 -7.19
N LYS A 266 8.29 -12.25 -7.90
CA LYS A 266 8.51 -11.92 -9.32
C LYS A 266 7.42 -12.49 -10.25
N GLY A 267 6.96 -13.72 -10.03
CA GLY A 267 6.01 -14.41 -10.92
C GLY A 267 4.53 -14.05 -10.68
N HIS A 268 4.18 -13.68 -9.45
CA HIS A 268 2.84 -13.19 -9.08
C HIS A 268 2.97 -11.87 -8.33
N PRO A 269 3.29 -10.78 -9.05
CA PRO A 269 3.78 -9.55 -8.43
C PRO A 269 2.82 -8.80 -7.53
N THR A 270 1.52 -8.84 -7.80
CA THR A 270 0.55 -8.01 -7.08
C THR A 270 -0.50 -8.89 -6.41
N ARG A 271 -0.84 -8.58 -5.16
CA ARG A 271 -2.08 -9.08 -4.53
C ARG A 271 -3.24 -8.25 -5.02
N CYS A 272 -3.13 -6.96 -4.72
CA CYS A 272 -3.96 -5.88 -5.23
C CYS A 272 -3.13 -4.58 -5.21
N ALA A 273 -3.36 -3.66 -6.14
CA ALA A 273 -2.61 -2.40 -6.28
C ALA A 273 -3.31 -1.22 -5.59
N HIS A 274 -4.20 -1.48 -4.62
CA HIS A 274 -4.86 -0.45 -3.80
C HIS A 274 -3.88 0.42 -3.02
N ALA A 275 -2.71 -0.12 -2.66
CA ALA A 275 -1.63 0.67 -2.08
C ALA A 275 -0.26 0.08 -2.40
N TYR A 276 0.62 0.91 -2.95
CA TYR A 276 1.99 0.51 -3.25
C TYR A 276 2.97 1.68 -3.28
N LEU A 277 4.26 1.37 -3.30
CA LEU A 277 5.35 2.34 -3.33
C LEU A 277 6.24 2.18 -4.54
N PHE A 278 6.52 3.29 -5.21
CA PHE A 278 7.50 3.37 -6.29
C PHE A 278 8.63 4.34 -5.92
N THR A 279 9.83 4.02 -6.39
CA THR A 279 10.89 5.01 -6.61
C THR A 279 10.77 5.59 -8.03
N SER A 280 11.49 6.66 -8.35
CA SER A 280 11.59 7.12 -9.74
C SER A 280 12.18 6.06 -10.68
N CYS A 281 13.08 5.21 -10.19
CA CYS A 281 13.66 4.13 -10.99
C CYS A 281 12.64 3.05 -11.31
N SER A 282 11.82 2.66 -10.33
CA SER A 282 10.72 1.72 -10.53
C SER A 282 9.68 2.28 -11.49
N ALA A 283 9.34 3.57 -11.37
CA ALA A 283 8.42 4.23 -12.28
C ALA A 283 8.94 4.23 -13.73
N ARG A 284 10.23 4.57 -13.94
CA ARG A 284 10.86 4.52 -15.27
C ARG A 284 10.87 3.11 -15.84
N ALA A 285 11.24 2.12 -15.05
CA ALA A 285 11.27 0.74 -15.51
C ALA A 285 9.86 0.22 -15.87
N VAL A 286 8.82 0.64 -15.15
CA VAL A 286 7.42 0.36 -15.53
C VAL A 286 7.07 1.03 -16.86
N LEU A 287 7.35 2.33 -17.02
CA LEU A 287 7.06 3.07 -18.25
C LEU A 287 7.80 2.51 -19.47
N GLU A 288 9.08 2.14 -19.30
CA GLU A 288 9.87 1.48 -20.34
C GLU A 288 9.24 0.16 -20.77
N GLN A 289 8.76 -0.66 -19.82
CA GLN A 289 8.04 -1.89 -20.15
C GLN A 289 6.72 -1.64 -20.87
N ILE A 290 6.01 -0.55 -20.57
CA ILE A 290 4.79 -0.15 -21.30
C ILE A 290 5.15 0.19 -22.74
N ASP A 291 6.20 0.98 -22.95
CA ASP A 291 6.61 1.45 -24.26
C ASP A 291 7.04 0.31 -25.21
N ILE A 292 7.68 -0.73 -24.68
CA ILE A 292 8.18 -1.85 -25.51
C ILE A 292 7.16 -2.98 -25.70
N ASN A 293 6.23 -3.18 -24.78
CA ASN A 293 5.27 -4.27 -24.84
C ASN A 293 3.89 -3.78 -25.30
N LYS A 294 3.27 -4.48 -26.24
CA LYS A 294 1.86 -4.25 -26.57
C LYS A 294 0.99 -4.76 -25.43
N ASN A 295 0.18 -3.88 -24.85
CA ASN A 295 -0.60 -4.18 -23.66
C ASN A 295 -2.08 -4.33 -23.97
N GLU A 296 -2.74 -5.19 -23.21
CA GLU A 296 -4.18 -5.14 -23.07
C GLU A 296 -4.59 -4.10 -22.03
N LEU A 297 -5.78 -3.54 -22.19
CA LEU A 297 -6.33 -2.61 -21.22
C LEU A 297 -6.84 -3.39 -20.00
N TRP A 298 -6.12 -3.35 -18.88
CA TRP A 298 -6.47 -4.07 -17.65
C TRP A 298 -6.53 -3.14 -16.42
N THR A 299 -6.98 -3.67 -15.27
CA THR A 299 -6.81 -2.98 -13.99
C THR A 299 -5.32 -2.86 -13.64
N PRO A 300 -4.92 -1.90 -12.78
CA PRO A 300 -3.52 -1.75 -12.38
C PRO A 300 -2.87 -3.05 -11.87
N ASP A 301 -3.59 -3.86 -11.09
CA ASP A 301 -3.11 -5.14 -10.56
C ASP A 301 -2.66 -6.09 -11.66
N PHE A 302 -3.56 -6.37 -12.61
CA PHE A 302 -3.27 -7.24 -13.74
C PHE A 302 -2.21 -6.63 -14.65
N TYR A 303 -2.25 -5.32 -14.85
CA TYR A 303 -1.30 -4.61 -15.69
C TYR A 303 0.14 -4.73 -15.13
N LEU A 304 0.31 -4.52 -13.83
CA LEU A 304 1.58 -4.70 -13.12
C LEU A 304 1.99 -6.19 -13.04
N ASN A 305 1.04 -7.13 -12.98
CA ASN A 305 1.32 -8.56 -13.05
C ASN A 305 1.93 -8.99 -14.39
N ASN A 306 1.73 -8.24 -15.47
CA ASN A 306 2.42 -8.48 -16.74
C ASN A 306 3.75 -7.75 -16.85
N ILE A 307 3.81 -6.50 -16.37
CA ILE A 307 4.98 -5.64 -16.54
C ILE A 307 6.14 -6.09 -15.66
N ILE A 308 5.86 -6.42 -14.40
CA ILE A 308 6.92 -6.71 -13.44
C ILE A 308 7.70 -7.98 -13.82
N PRO A 309 7.08 -9.11 -14.21
CA PRO A 309 7.84 -10.29 -14.62
C PRO A 309 8.61 -10.07 -15.93
N ALA A 310 8.08 -9.25 -16.85
CA ALA A 310 8.71 -8.94 -18.13
C ALA A 310 9.95 -8.04 -17.98
N SER A 311 9.97 -7.17 -16.97
CA SER A 311 11.13 -6.28 -16.72
C SER A 311 12.34 -7.06 -16.21
N PRO A 312 13.55 -6.81 -16.72
CA PRO A 312 14.77 -7.40 -16.16
C PRO A 312 15.19 -6.78 -14.82
N THR A 313 14.65 -5.62 -14.46
CA THR A 313 15.11 -4.86 -13.28
C THR A 313 14.03 -4.63 -12.23
N LEU A 314 12.74 -4.74 -12.53
CA LEU A 314 11.70 -4.57 -11.52
C LEU A 314 11.64 -5.76 -10.57
N GLN A 315 11.52 -5.52 -9.28
CA GLN A 315 11.18 -6.57 -8.31
C GLN A 315 9.99 -6.16 -7.47
N SER A 316 9.00 -7.05 -7.38
CA SER A 316 7.89 -6.86 -6.45
C SER A 316 8.25 -7.41 -5.06
N PHE A 317 7.89 -6.63 -4.06
CA PHE A 317 7.97 -7.00 -2.66
C PHE A 317 6.60 -6.86 -2.01
N TRP A 318 6.18 -7.88 -1.26
CA TRP A 318 4.97 -7.84 -0.45
C TRP A 318 5.31 -7.61 1.00
N LEU A 319 4.53 -6.74 1.65
CA LEU A 319 4.58 -6.57 3.10
C LEU A 319 3.45 -7.36 3.74
N ASP A 320 3.80 -8.24 4.67
CA ASP A 320 2.86 -9.03 5.45
C ASP A 320 3.06 -8.79 6.96
N PRO A 321 2.01 -8.48 7.74
CA PRO A 321 0.67 -8.17 7.27
C PRO A 321 0.65 -6.83 6.48
N PRO A 322 -0.31 -6.63 5.57
CA PRO A 322 -0.39 -5.39 4.81
C PRO A 322 -0.72 -4.20 5.73
N LEU A 323 -0.38 -2.99 5.28
CA LEU A 323 -0.64 -1.74 6.00
C LEU A 323 -1.92 -1.05 5.53
N VAL A 324 -2.44 -1.46 4.38
CA VAL A 324 -3.64 -0.92 3.76
C VAL A 324 -4.51 -2.06 3.22
N TYR A 325 -5.82 -1.96 3.40
CA TYR A 325 -6.80 -2.89 2.85
C TYR A 325 -7.73 -2.21 1.85
N GLN A 326 -8.31 -3.01 0.97
CA GLN A 326 -9.38 -2.59 0.07
C GLN A 326 -10.72 -2.47 0.81
N GLY A 327 -11.35 -1.28 0.76
CA GLY A 327 -12.56 -1.00 1.52
C GLY A 327 -13.87 -1.40 0.88
N ASN A 328 -13.97 -1.53 -0.43
CA ASN A 328 -15.23 -1.92 -1.08
C ASN A 328 -15.68 -3.38 -0.82
N LYS A 329 -14.86 -4.18 -0.12
CA LYS A 329 -15.18 -5.54 0.34
C LYS A 329 -15.47 -5.61 1.84
N ALA A 330 -15.50 -4.46 2.52
CA ALA A 330 -15.83 -4.34 3.93
C ALA A 330 -17.35 -4.25 4.11
N LYS A 331 -17.97 -5.28 4.71
CA LYS A 331 -19.43 -5.34 4.96
C LYS A 331 -19.99 -4.09 5.65
N ASP A 332 -19.27 -3.52 6.60
CA ASP A 332 -19.79 -2.36 7.35
C ASP A 332 -19.65 -1.03 6.60
N LEU A 333 -18.93 -1.00 5.47
CA LEU A 333 -18.96 0.13 4.53
C LEU A 333 -20.12 0.01 3.53
N ASP A 334 -20.92 -1.08 3.58
CA ASP A 334 -22.14 -1.26 2.80
C ASP A 334 -23.25 -0.27 3.17
N ASN A 335 -23.04 0.66 4.12
CA ASN A 335 -23.99 1.75 4.35
C ASN A 335 -23.49 3.09 3.81
N ILE A 336 -22.22 3.20 3.41
CA ILE A 336 -21.66 4.40 2.79
C ILE A 336 -21.88 4.31 1.27
N PRO A 337 -22.70 5.18 0.65
CA PRO A 337 -23.08 5.04 -0.76
C PRO A 337 -21.89 5.02 -1.73
N SER A 338 -20.83 5.78 -1.44
CA SER A 338 -19.63 5.81 -2.26
C SER A 338 -18.86 4.49 -2.25
N PHE A 339 -18.82 3.75 -1.13
CA PHE A 339 -18.14 2.45 -1.03
C PHE A 339 -18.89 1.32 -1.75
N LYS A 340 -20.21 1.46 -1.95
CA LYS A 340 -20.99 0.55 -2.81
C LYS A 340 -20.64 0.65 -4.30
N ARG A 341 -20.16 1.83 -4.74
CA ARG A 341 -19.85 2.05 -6.15
C ARG A 341 -18.55 1.33 -6.50
N LYS A 342 -18.62 0.28 -7.31
CA LYS A 342 -17.43 -0.25 -7.97
C LYS A 342 -17.02 0.77 -9.04
N THR A 343 -15.88 1.41 -8.83
CA THR A 343 -15.29 2.37 -9.77
C THR A 343 -14.41 1.71 -10.82
N TYR A 344 -14.37 0.38 -10.82
CA TYR A 344 -13.66 -0.48 -11.76
C TYR A 344 -14.63 -1.40 -12.49
#